data_AF-A0A2R6DJZ7-F1
#
_entry.id   AF-A0A2R6DJZ7-F1
#
_cell.length_a   1.000
_cell.length_b   1.000
_cell.length_c   1.000
_cell.angle_alpha   90.00
_cell.angle_beta   90.00
_cell.angle_gamma   90.00
#
_symmetry.space_group_name_H-M   'P 1'
#
loop_
_entity.id
_entity.type
_entity.pdbx_description
1 polymer ?
#
loop_
_entity_poly.entity_id
_entity_poly.type
_entity_poly.pdbx_seq_one_letter_code
_entity_poly.pdbx_strand_id
1 'polypeptide(L)'
;MVRALTWVLIGVVCYMLVATALSSRGILPEYVRVSGPITTLHTQRGKAVLDWLARPKRFWRAWGNFGIGIALVVMIGAFLLVMTAAYGVFTDPPEATAVNQPRNVLVIPGVNDFLPLSAAPEIVFGLLVGLVVHEGGHGLLCRVEDIEIESMGLALLTVIPLGAFVEPDEENRQRADRGGQTRMFAAGVTNNFAVSALAFLLLFGPVVGAIAPVAGVPIGNTVPGSAAADADIARGDVITAVGGQSVANENDLDAALAEADRRVSLTVDGGEETRQVRVTRSLLVTGAVPGVVPGIEVSASQSPEIVAVNGTEVHTERAFEAALEERAVATIRTAEGTTVTAPMGAYVPRLAEGGPLAQAASANASLIVTRIGDERIVDSDTLQTVLDARQPGERVTVEAYADGERRTYDVTLGPSSQDDGARLGVYISEGSSGITTTDLGIDPYPAERFLALLGGGASGGGGGGIGSFLSGIGAALVLPLASVIDPPLSYNFAGFVDPITNFYTIQGPLAAFGGAVFALANVLFWIGWINIQLAFFNCIPTFPLDGGHILRTSTEALVSRLPGGAGHDLTGAVTTAISLTMIAGLVVMIFGPQLLG
;
A
#
# COMPACT_ATOMS: atom_id res chain seq x y z
N MET A 1 -2.90 -16.37 -29.71
CA MET A 1 -1.80 -16.35 -28.73
C MET A 1 -2.14 -17.28 -27.58
N VAL A 2 -1.26 -18.23 -27.26
CA VAL A 2 -1.43 -19.10 -26.07
C VAL A 2 -1.15 -18.24 -24.84
N ARG A 3 -2.09 -18.18 -23.89
CA ARG A 3 -1.97 -17.35 -22.67
C ARG A 3 -0.82 -17.89 -21.80
N ALA A 4 -0.11 -17.02 -21.08
CA ALA A 4 0.99 -17.41 -20.18
C ALA A 4 0.58 -18.51 -19.18
N LEU A 5 -0.64 -18.46 -18.66
CA LEU A 5 -1.26 -19.49 -17.81
C LEU A 5 -1.26 -20.89 -18.45
N THR A 6 -1.45 -20.99 -19.76
CA THR A 6 -1.42 -22.28 -20.46
C THR A 6 -0.01 -22.86 -20.45
N TRP A 7 1.02 -22.03 -20.59
CA TRP A 7 2.42 -22.49 -20.49
C TRP A 7 2.80 -22.90 -19.07
N VAL A 8 2.31 -22.18 -18.05
CA VAL A 8 2.47 -22.59 -16.64
C VAL A 8 1.83 -23.96 -16.41
N LEU A 9 0.59 -24.15 -16.88
CA LEU A 9 -0.11 -25.42 -16.74
C LEU A 9 0.61 -26.57 -17.46
N ILE A 10 1.08 -26.34 -18.69
CA ILE A 10 1.89 -27.31 -19.43
C ILE A 10 3.15 -27.65 -18.64
N GLY A 11 3.84 -26.65 -18.08
CA GLY A 11 5.01 -26.85 -17.24
C GLY A 11 4.73 -27.72 -16.01
N VAL A 12 3.63 -27.47 -15.30
CA VAL A 12 3.21 -28.27 -14.14
C VAL A 12 2.90 -29.72 -14.54
N VAL A 13 2.19 -29.92 -15.66
CA VAL A 13 1.88 -31.26 -16.18
C VAL A 13 3.16 -31.99 -16.60
N CYS A 14 4.07 -31.32 -17.32
CA CYS A 14 5.37 -31.89 -17.70
C CYS A 14 6.19 -32.27 -16.46
N TYR A 15 6.27 -31.38 -15.46
CA TYR A 15 6.92 -31.67 -14.19
C TYR A 15 6.32 -32.92 -13.54
N MET A 16 4.98 -32.97 -13.42
CA MET A 16 4.28 -34.09 -12.80
C MET A 16 4.58 -35.41 -13.52
N LEU A 17 4.55 -35.43 -14.85
CA LEU A 17 4.85 -36.62 -15.65
C LEU A 17 6.30 -37.09 -15.42
N VAL A 18 7.26 -36.16 -15.46
CA VAL A 18 8.68 -36.48 -15.24
C VAL A 18 8.93 -36.95 -13.81
N ALA A 19 8.43 -36.21 -12.81
CA ALA A 19 8.62 -36.53 -11.40
C ALA A 19 7.98 -37.88 -11.03
N THR A 20 6.79 -38.17 -11.56
CA THR A 20 6.12 -39.47 -11.36
C THR A 20 6.87 -40.61 -12.08
N ALA A 21 7.42 -40.36 -13.28
CA ALA A 21 8.23 -41.33 -13.99
C ALA A 21 9.56 -41.64 -13.27
N LEU A 22 10.20 -40.63 -12.68
CA LEU A 22 11.42 -40.80 -11.89
C LEU A 22 11.14 -41.53 -10.57
N SER A 23 10.03 -41.19 -9.91
CA SER A 23 9.56 -41.84 -8.68
C SER A 23 9.25 -43.32 -8.91
N SER A 24 8.49 -43.64 -9.96
CA SER A 24 8.13 -45.03 -10.28
C SER A 24 9.31 -45.90 -10.69
N ARG A 25 10.41 -45.29 -11.16
CA ARG A 25 11.67 -45.97 -11.49
C ARG A 25 12.64 -46.07 -10.30
N GLY A 26 12.28 -45.56 -9.12
CA GLY A 26 13.15 -45.57 -7.94
C GLY A 26 14.43 -44.74 -8.08
N ILE A 27 14.43 -43.75 -9.00
CA ILE A 27 15.60 -42.88 -9.25
C ILE A 27 15.67 -41.76 -8.22
N LEU A 28 14.52 -41.36 -7.66
CA LEU A 28 14.45 -40.31 -6.66
C LEU A 28 15.07 -40.76 -5.32
N PRO A 29 15.85 -39.90 -4.64
CA PRO A 29 16.35 -40.19 -3.30
C PRO A 29 15.22 -40.45 -2.30
N GLU A 30 15.48 -41.26 -1.26
CA GLU A 30 14.47 -41.65 -0.24
C GLU A 30 13.84 -40.46 0.51
N TYR A 31 14.53 -39.32 0.55
CA TYR A 31 14.04 -38.09 1.16
C TYR A 31 13.05 -37.31 0.28
N VAL A 32 12.90 -37.67 -1.00
CA VAL A 32 11.97 -37.01 -1.94
C VAL A 32 10.78 -37.91 -2.17
N ARG A 33 9.58 -37.41 -1.83
CA ARG A 33 8.31 -38.08 -2.16
C ARG A 33 7.50 -37.19 -3.09
N VAL A 34 6.95 -37.78 -4.15
CA VAL A 34 6.17 -37.07 -5.17
C VAL A 34 4.76 -37.63 -5.17
N SER A 35 3.76 -36.75 -5.08
CA SER A 35 2.34 -37.06 -5.21
C SER A 35 1.67 -36.03 -6.12
N GLY A 36 1.52 -36.40 -7.40
CA GLY A 36 1.01 -35.48 -8.43
C GLY A 36 1.93 -34.26 -8.60
N PRO A 37 1.41 -33.01 -8.47
CA PRO A 37 2.23 -31.80 -8.56
C PRO A 37 2.95 -31.46 -7.25
N ILE A 38 2.69 -32.19 -6.16
CA ILE A 38 3.27 -31.91 -4.84
C ILE A 38 4.51 -32.78 -4.63
N THR A 39 5.60 -32.14 -4.23
CA THR A 39 6.86 -32.79 -3.88
C THR A 39 7.20 -32.47 -2.43
N THR A 40 7.36 -33.50 -1.60
CA THR A 40 7.75 -33.35 -0.20
C THR A 40 9.18 -33.82 0.03
N LEU A 41 9.96 -32.96 0.67
CA LEU A 41 11.35 -33.19 1.06
C LEU A 41 11.39 -33.49 2.55
N HIS A 42 11.68 -34.72 2.93
CA HIS A 42 11.75 -35.15 4.33
C HIS A 42 13.19 -35.11 4.82
N THR A 43 13.42 -34.66 6.04
CA THR A 43 14.76 -34.69 6.65
C THR A 43 14.70 -35.11 8.10
N GLN A 44 15.64 -35.96 8.49
CA GLN A 44 15.86 -36.34 9.89
C GLN A 44 17.01 -35.52 10.52
N ARG A 45 17.80 -34.82 9.70
CA ARG A 45 18.99 -34.08 10.15
C ARG A 45 18.63 -32.82 10.96
N GLY A 46 17.46 -32.23 10.70
CA GLY A 46 16.98 -31.07 11.44
C GLY A 46 16.80 -31.34 12.94
N LYS A 47 16.52 -32.59 13.32
CA LYS A 47 16.37 -33.01 14.72
C LYS A 47 17.60 -32.69 15.58
N ALA A 48 18.80 -32.95 15.08
CA ALA A 48 20.04 -32.67 15.81
C ALA A 48 20.26 -31.16 16.04
N VAL A 49 19.87 -30.33 15.07
CA VAL A 49 19.91 -28.87 15.20
C VAL A 49 18.91 -28.39 16.24
N LEU A 50 17.68 -28.93 16.21
CA LEU A 50 16.66 -28.63 17.21
C LEU A 50 17.09 -29.07 18.61
N ASP A 51 17.74 -30.23 18.77
CA ASP A 51 18.26 -30.70 20.06
C ASP A 51 19.33 -29.76 20.62
N TRP A 52 20.19 -29.23 19.75
CA TRP A 52 21.18 -28.23 20.13
C TRP A 52 20.53 -26.90 20.51
N LEU A 53 19.58 -26.42 19.69
CA LEU A 53 18.85 -25.17 19.94
C LEU A 53 17.97 -25.25 21.20
N ALA A 54 17.40 -26.41 21.53
CA ALA A 54 16.49 -26.61 22.66
C ALA A 54 17.20 -26.65 24.03
N ARG A 55 18.55 -26.70 24.06
CA ARG A 55 19.35 -26.77 25.30
C ARG A 55 18.96 -25.74 26.38
N PRO A 56 18.73 -24.45 26.09
CA PRO A 56 18.29 -23.48 27.09
C PRO A 56 16.77 -23.59 27.33
N LYS A 57 16.30 -24.74 27.82
CA LYS A 57 14.86 -25.05 28.02
C LYS A 57 14.10 -23.95 28.78
N ARG A 58 14.72 -23.33 29.79
CA ARG A 58 14.10 -22.25 30.58
C ARG A 58 13.78 -21.01 29.75
N PHE A 59 14.70 -20.63 28.85
CA PHE A 59 14.50 -19.50 27.95
C PHE A 59 13.34 -19.78 26.99
N TRP A 60 13.34 -20.95 26.35
CA TRP A 60 12.28 -21.32 25.40
C TRP A 60 10.91 -21.48 26.05
N ARG A 61 10.83 -21.95 27.29
CA ARG A 61 9.56 -21.95 28.04
C ARG A 61 9.07 -20.54 28.33
N ALA A 62 9.96 -19.63 28.70
CA ALA A 62 9.60 -18.23 28.90
C ALA A 62 9.15 -17.57 27.58
N TRP A 63 9.86 -17.84 26.48
CA TRP A 63 9.51 -17.41 25.14
C TRP A 63 8.13 -17.93 24.71
N GLY A 64 7.87 -19.22 24.90
CA GLY A 64 6.56 -19.82 24.60
C GLY A 64 5.45 -19.21 25.44
N ASN A 65 5.65 -18.97 26.74
CA ASN A 65 4.65 -18.32 27.59
C ASN A 65 4.37 -16.86 27.16
N PHE A 66 5.41 -16.12 26.79
CA PHE A 66 5.26 -14.78 26.20
C PHE A 66 4.46 -14.83 24.89
N GLY A 67 4.79 -15.82 24.05
CA GLY A 67 4.10 -16.13 22.81
C GLY A 67 2.61 -16.41 22.96
N ILE A 68 2.21 -17.20 23.96
CA ILE A 68 0.79 -17.46 24.27
C ILE A 68 0.06 -16.14 24.54
N GLY A 69 0.67 -15.24 25.31
CA GLY A 69 0.10 -13.92 25.59
C GLY A 69 -0.15 -13.11 24.32
N ILE A 70 0.86 -13.03 23.44
CA ILE A 70 0.75 -12.35 22.13
C ILE A 70 -0.35 -13.00 21.29
N ALA A 71 -0.33 -14.32 21.14
CA ALA A 71 -1.28 -15.05 20.31
C ALA A 71 -2.73 -14.81 20.77
N LEU A 72 -2.99 -14.80 22.08
CA LEU A 72 -4.33 -14.51 22.62
C LEU A 72 -4.77 -13.07 22.36
N VAL A 73 -3.88 -12.08 22.54
CA VAL A 73 -4.19 -10.67 22.25
C VAL A 73 -4.51 -10.47 20.78
N VAL A 74 -3.66 -11.02 19.90
CA VAL A 74 -3.85 -10.94 18.45
C VAL A 74 -5.13 -11.67 18.02
N MET A 75 -5.40 -12.85 18.57
CA MET A 75 -6.61 -13.62 18.28
C MET A 75 -7.88 -12.87 18.67
N ILE A 76 -7.92 -12.27 19.87
CA ILE A 76 -9.06 -11.47 20.31
C ILE A 76 -9.21 -10.22 19.43
N GLY A 77 -8.11 -9.53 19.13
CA GLY A 77 -8.11 -8.36 18.24
C GLY A 77 -8.62 -8.70 16.83
N ALA A 78 -8.13 -9.79 16.23
CA ALA A 78 -8.58 -10.29 14.94
C ALA A 78 -10.07 -10.65 14.96
N PHE A 79 -10.55 -11.29 16.04
CA PHE A 79 -11.97 -11.57 16.20
C PHE A 79 -12.82 -10.32 16.22
N LEU A 80 -12.46 -9.32 17.04
CA LEU A 80 -13.19 -8.06 17.09
C LEU A 80 -13.15 -7.33 15.74
N LEU A 81 -11.98 -7.25 15.10
CA LEU A 81 -11.81 -6.60 13.80
C LEU A 81 -12.69 -7.24 12.72
N VAL A 82 -12.68 -8.57 12.61
CA VAL A 82 -13.51 -9.29 11.62
C VAL A 82 -14.99 -9.10 11.92
N MET A 83 -15.40 -9.13 13.19
CA MET A 83 -16.81 -8.89 13.55
C MET A 83 -17.25 -7.46 13.23
N THR A 84 -16.42 -6.46 13.51
CA THR A 84 -16.70 -5.05 13.18
C THR A 84 -16.75 -4.85 11.66
N ALA A 85 -15.81 -5.42 10.91
CA ALA A 85 -15.80 -5.35 9.45
C ALA A 85 -17.04 -6.04 8.84
N ALA A 86 -17.37 -7.25 9.30
CA ALA A 86 -18.55 -7.98 8.85
C ALA A 86 -19.86 -7.22 9.17
N TYR A 87 -19.96 -6.61 10.35
CA TYR A 87 -21.09 -5.76 10.71
C TYR A 87 -21.18 -4.53 9.81
N GLY A 88 -20.05 -3.87 9.55
CA GLY A 88 -19.97 -2.72 8.64
C GLY A 88 -20.53 -3.03 7.25
N VAL A 89 -20.16 -4.19 6.68
CA VAL A 89 -20.66 -4.65 5.37
C VAL A 89 -22.20 -4.82 5.35
N PHE A 90 -22.84 -5.14 6.47
CA PHE A 90 -24.31 -5.22 6.53
C PHE A 90 -24.98 -3.86 6.72
N THR A 91 -24.37 -2.94 7.46
CA THR A 91 -24.97 -1.64 7.75
C THR A 91 -24.74 -0.61 6.66
N ASP A 92 -23.60 -0.70 5.98
CA ASP A 92 -23.17 0.21 4.93
C ASP A 92 -22.31 -0.60 3.94
N PRO A 93 -22.94 -1.33 2.99
CA PRO A 93 -22.22 -2.17 2.04
C PRO A 93 -21.23 -1.33 1.22
N PRO A 94 -19.91 -1.57 1.35
CA PRO A 94 -18.95 -0.82 0.58
C PRO A 94 -19.01 -1.24 -0.89
N GLU A 95 -18.81 -0.29 -1.80
CA GLU A 95 -18.72 -0.59 -3.23
C GLU A 95 -17.61 -1.62 -3.51
N ALA A 96 -17.80 -2.46 -4.53
CA ALA A 96 -16.79 -3.39 -4.98
C ALA A 96 -15.61 -2.64 -5.60
N THR A 97 -14.49 -2.54 -4.87
CA THR A 97 -13.24 -1.90 -5.29
C THR A 97 -12.19 -2.95 -5.64
N ALA A 98 -11.03 -2.54 -6.16
CA ALA A 98 -9.93 -3.48 -6.39
C ALA A 98 -9.51 -4.21 -5.09
N VAL A 99 -9.57 -3.56 -3.93
CA VAL A 99 -9.06 -4.13 -2.66
C VAL A 99 -9.93 -5.25 -2.11
N ASN A 100 -11.26 -5.16 -2.23
CA ASN A 100 -12.16 -6.19 -1.73
C ASN A 100 -12.45 -7.31 -2.74
N GLN A 101 -11.74 -7.34 -3.89
CA GLN A 101 -11.82 -8.47 -4.82
C GLN A 101 -11.13 -9.72 -4.26
N PRO A 102 -11.75 -10.91 -4.33
CA PRO A 102 -11.18 -12.16 -3.82
C PRO A 102 -9.79 -12.50 -4.37
N ARG A 103 -9.47 -12.10 -5.61
CA ARG A 103 -8.13 -12.30 -6.19
C ARG A 103 -7.03 -11.56 -5.44
N ASN A 104 -7.35 -10.40 -4.86
CA ASN A 104 -6.41 -9.54 -4.15
C ASN A 104 -6.29 -9.89 -2.65
N VAL A 105 -7.11 -10.84 -2.16
CA VAL A 105 -6.90 -11.50 -0.87
C VAL A 105 -5.77 -12.54 -0.94
N LEU A 106 -5.53 -13.13 -2.12
CA LEU A 106 -4.48 -14.12 -2.31
C LEU A 106 -3.11 -13.43 -2.46
N VAL A 107 -2.13 -13.87 -1.68
CA VAL A 107 -0.74 -13.38 -1.77
C VAL A 107 0.00 -14.13 -2.88
N ILE A 108 -0.43 -13.94 -4.13
CA ILE A 108 0.17 -14.56 -5.31
C ILE A 108 0.63 -13.45 -6.27
N PRO A 109 1.96 -13.26 -6.44
CA PRO A 109 2.50 -12.26 -7.35
C PRO A 109 1.96 -12.42 -8.78
N GLY A 110 1.55 -11.31 -9.40
CA GLY A 110 0.98 -11.26 -10.76
C GLY A 110 -0.47 -11.75 -10.89
N VAL A 111 -1.06 -12.35 -9.86
CA VAL A 111 -2.51 -12.60 -9.75
C VAL A 111 -3.16 -11.54 -8.87
N ASN A 112 -2.45 -11.14 -7.82
CA ASN A 112 -2.78 -10.01 -6.99
C ASN A 112 -2.32 -8.71 -7.69
N ASP A 113 -3.25 -7.78 -7.89
CA ASP A 113 -3.00 -6.51 -8.59
C ASP A 113 -1.95 -5.63 -7.88
N PHE A 114 -1.71 -5.88 -6.59
CA PHE A 114 -0.80 -5.13 -5.72
C PHE A 114 0.60 -5.75 -5.60
N LEU A 115 0.78 -6.99 -6.08
CA LEU A 115 2.04 -7.73 -5.95
C LEU A 115 2.68 -7.95 -7.34
N PRO A 116 3.66 -7.13 -7.74
CA PRO A 116 4.29 -7.25 -9.05
C PRO A 116 5.11 -8.55 -9.15
N LEU A 117 5.15 -9.12 -10.36
CA LEU A 117 5.94 -10.33 -10.65
C LEU A 117 7.44 -10.13 -10.41
N SER A 118 7.95 -8.90 -10.51
CA SER A 118 9.35 -8.57 -10.25
C SER A 118 9.76 -8.81 -8.79
N ALA A 119 8.82 -8.72 -7.84
CA ALA A 119 9.05 -9.00 -6.41
C ALA A 119 8.83 -10.48 -6.05
N ALA A 120 8.44 -11.33 -7.00
CA ALA A 120 8.11 -12.73 -6.74
C ALA A 120 9.28 -13.53 -6.11
N PRO A 121 10.55 -13.37 -6.51
CA PRO A 121 11.67 -14.10 -5.91
C PRO A 121 11.78 -13.84 -4.39
N GLU A 122 11.67 -12.58 -3.98
CA GLU A 122 11.79 -12.15 -2.59
C GLU A 122 10.56 -12.55 -1.77
N ILE A 123 9.37 -12.49 -2.37
CA ILE A 123 8.13 -12.99 -1.75
C ILE A 123 8.23 -14.50 -1.48
N VAL A 124 8.68 -15.27 -2.47
CA VAL A 124 8.87 -16.73 -2.34
C VAL A 124 9.93 -17.05 -1.29
N PHE A 125 11.01 -16.27 -1.23
CA PHE A 125 12.03 -16.42 -0.21
C PHE A 125 11.49 -16.08 1.19
N GLY A 126 10.74 -14.99 1.34
CA GLY A 126 10.07 -14.61 2.57
C GLY A 126 9.09 -15.67 3.07
N LEU A 127 8.33 -16.27 2.15
CA LEU A 127 7.45 -17.41 2.44
C LEU A 127 8.24 -18.64 2.90
N LEU A 128 9.32 -19.00 2.20
CA LEU A 128 10.17 -20.12 2.60
C LEU A 128 10.73 -19.92 4.02
N VAL A 129 11.25 -18.73 4.30
CA VAL A 129 11.76 -18.38 5.64
C VAL A 129 10.64 -18.51 6.67
N GLY A 130 9.47 -17.92 6.40
CA GLY A 130 8.34 -17.96 7.32
C GLY A 130 7.83 -19.37 7.60
N LEU A 131 7.72 -20.23 6.59
CA LEU A 131 7.33 -21.63 6.76
C LEU A 131 8.35 -22.40 7.61
N VAL A 132 9.64 -22.26 7.30
CA VAL A 132 10.71 -22.95 8.04
C VAL A 132 10.78 -22.48 9.50
N VAL A 133 10.64 -21.18 9.73
CA VAL A 133 10.67 -20.58 11.08
C VAL A 133 9.45 -20.98 11.90
N HIS A 134 8.27 -21.00 11.28
CA HIS A 134 7.00 -21.38 11.92
C HIS A 134 7.05 -22.83 12.40
N GLU A 135 7.29 -23.75 11.46
CA GLU A 135 7.34 -25.19 11.73
C GLU A 135 8.56 -25.56 12.59
N GLY A 136 9.69 -24.91 12.35
CA GLY A 136 10.87 -25.00 13.20
C GLY A 136 10.58 -24.57 14.64
N GLY A 137 9.68 -23.60 14.84
CA GLY A 137 9.20 -23.18 16.15
C GLY A 137 8.43 -24.28 16.87
N HIS A 138 7.47 -24.91 16.19
CA HIS A 138 6.77 -26.08 16.74
C HIS A 138 7.77 -27.19 17.11
N GLY A 139 8.65 -27.55 16.18
CA GLY A 139 9.66 -28.59 16.42
C GLY A 139 10.62 -28.27 17.56
N LEU A 140 11.03 -27.00 17.69
CA LEU A 140 11.89 -26.56 18.79
C LEU A 140 11.19 -26.73 20.14
N LEU A 141 9.93 -26.32 20.25
CA LEU A 141 9.18 -26.45 21.49
C LEU A 141 8.74 -27.89 21.78
N CYS A 142 8.56 -28.74 20.75
CA CYS A 142 8.46 -30.18 20.94
C CYS A 142 9.67 -30.71 21.73
N ARG A 143 10.90 -30.36 21.31
CA ARG A 143 12.13 -30.81 22.01
C ARG A 143 12.28 -30.22 23.41
N VAL A 144 11.83 -28.98 23.62
CA VAL A 144 11.87 -28.35 24.95
C VAL A 144 10.92 -29.05 25.93
N GLU A 145 9.75 -29.48 25.45
CA GLU A 145 8.71 -30.15 26.25
C GLU A 145 8.72 -31.68 26.15
N ASP A 146 9.83 -32.23 25.64
CA ASP A 146 10.06 -33.68 25.56
C ASP A 146 8.98 -34.43 24.73
N ILE A 147 8.46 -33.77 23.69
CA ILE A 147 7.59 -34.34 22.65
C ILE A 147 8.47 -34.79 21.48
N GLU A 148 8.38 -36.07 21.14
CA GLU A 148 9.14 -36.63 20.01
C GLU A 148 8.60 -36.12 18.67
N ILE A 149 9.48 -36.02 17.69
CA ILE A 149 9.14 -35.62 16.32
C ILE A 149 9.33 -36.86 15.45
N GLU A 150 8.31 -37.29 14.72
CA GLU A 150 8.39 -38.42 13.80
C GLU A 150 9.14 -38.02 12.53
N SER A 151 8.65 -36.96 11.89
CA SER A 151 9.14 -36.47 10.60
C SER A 151 9.14 -34.95 10.55
N MET A 152 9.96 -34.38 9.66
CA MET A 152 9.92 -32.94 9.33
C MET A 152 10.36 -32.73 7.89
N GLY A 153 9.92 -31.65 7.27
CA GLY A 153 10.21 -31.41 5.87
C GLY A 153 9.63 -30.16 5.25
N LEU A 154 9.78 -30.07 3.93
CA LEU A 154 9.22 -29.02 3.07
C LEU A 154 8.28 -29.65 2.06
N ALA A 155 7.12 -29.04 1.84
CA ALA A 155 6.18 -29.36 0.78
C ALA A 155 6.29 -28.28 -0.31
N LEU A 156 6.49 -28.72 -1.55
CA LEU A 156 6.62 -27.86 -2.72
C LEU A 156 5.47 -28.15 -3.70
N LEU A 157 4.84 -27.10 -4.24
CA LEU A 157 4.07 -27.19 -5.47
C LEU A 157 5.05 -27.07 -6.62
N THR A 158 5.41 -28.20 -7.24
CA THR A 158 6.53 -28.32 -8.18
C THR A 158 7.86 -27.86 -7.57
N VAL A 159 8.23 -26.59 -7.76
CA VAL A 159 9.43 -25.94 -7.20
C VAL A 159 9.10 -24.82 -6.20
N ILE A 160 7.83 -24.40 -6.12
CA ILE A 160 7.39 -23.30 -5.25
C ILE A 160 7.09 -23.86 -3.85
N PRO A 161 7.66 -23.29 -2.78
CA PRO A 161 7.30 -23.65 -1.41
C PRO A 161 5.80 -23.50 -1.17
N LEU A 162 5.14 -24.59 -0.80
CA LEU A 162 3.73 -24.64 -0.45
C LEU A 162 3.53 -24.71 1.06
N GLY A 163 4.45 -25.38 1.77
CA GLY A 163 4.42 -25.53 3.21
C GLY A 163 5.74 -26.06 3.75
N ALA A 164 5.93 -25.95 5.06
CA ALA A 164 6.84 -26.81 5.80
C ALA A 164 5.98 -27.69 6.72
N PHE A 165 6.56 -28.71 7.33
CA PHE A 165 5.86 -29.48 8.36
C PHE A 165 6.85 -30.01 9.39
N VAL A 166 6.39 -30.03 10.64
CA VAL A 166 6.96 -30.85 11.71
C VAL A 166 5.85 -31.72 12.29
N GLU A 167 6.04 -33.02 12.26
CA GLU A 167 5.05 -34.00 12.71
C GLU A 167 5.41 -34.47 14.12
N PRO A 168 4.71 -33.99 15.17
CA PRO A 168 4.89 -34.49 16.53
C PRO A 168 4.27 -35.89 16.66
N ASP A 169 4.90 -36.74 17.46
CA ASP A 169 4.33 -38.03 17.84
C ASP A 169 3.06 -37.82 18.67
N GLU A 170 1.94 -38.37 18.20
CA GLU A 170 0.60 -38.08 18.74
C GLU A 170 0.41 -38.67 20.15
N GLU A 171 1.01 -39.83 20.45
CA GLU A 171 0.93 -40.42 21.79
C GLU A 171 1.69 -39.59 22.82
N ASN A 172 2.90 -39.15 22.49
CA ASN A 172 3.71 -38.30 23.36
C ASN A 172 3.09 -36.92 23.54
N ARG A 173 2.51 -36.34 22.48
CA ARG A 173 1.77 -35.08 22.56
C ARG A 173 0.57 -35.18 23.51
N GLN A 174 -0.21 -36.25 23.46
CA GLN A 174 -1.36 -36.44 24.37
C GLN A 174 -0.93 -36.62 25.83
N ARG A 175 0.27 -37.16 26.08
CA ARG A 175 0.86 -37.31 27.42
C ARG A 175 1.45 -36.01 27.96
N ALA A 176 1.84 -35.08 27.09
CA ALA A 176 2.44 -33.80 27.49
C ALA A 176 1.44 -32.91 28.24
N ASP A 177 1.96 -32.07 29.15
CA ASP A 177 1.13 -31.15 29.92
C ASP A 177 0.47 -30.11 29.00
N ARG A 178 -0.74 -29.66 29.37
CA ARG A 178 -1.51 -28.69 28.58
C ARG A 178 -0.72 -27.39 28.33
N GLY A 179 0.11 -26.98 29.28
CA GLY A 179 0.98 -25.82 29.13
C GLY A 179 2.05 -26.03 28.07
N GLY A 180 2.71 -27.20 28.07
CA GLY A 180 3.66 -27.62 27.04
C GLY A 180 3.04 -27.64 25.65
N GLN A 181 1.86 -28.24 25.50
CA GLN A 181 1.13 -28.25 24.23
C GLN A 181 0.76 -26.83 23.75
N THR A 182 0.27 -25.97 24.65
CA THR A 182 -0.11 -24.60 24.29
C THR A 182 1.11 -23.77 23.87
N ARG A 183 2.26 -23.94 24.55
CA ARG A 183 3.53 -23.30 24.16
C ARG A 183 4.00 -23.79 22.80
N MET A 184 3.85 -25.08 22.51
CA MET A 184 4.19 -25.66 21.21
C MET A 184 3.36 -25.02 20.08
N PHE A 185 2.03 -24.89 20.20
CA PHE A 185 1.21 -24.20 19.18
C PHE A 185 1.55 -22.71 19.05
N ALA A 186 1.81 -22.03 20.17
CA ALA A 186 2.18 -20.62 20.13
C ALA A 186 3.57 -20.37 19.53
N ALA A 187 4.45 -21.37 19.50
CA ALA A 187 5.85 -21.21 19.11
C ALA A 187 6.05 -20.73 17.67
N GLY A 188 5.33 -21.33 16.71
CA GLY A 188 5.43 -20.95 15.30
C GLY A 188 5.04 -19.49 15.09
N VAL A 189 3.85 -19.11 15.58
CA VAL A 189 3.33 -17.73 15.58
C VAL A 189 4.34 -16.75 16.20
N THR A 190 4.89 -17.07 17.36
CA THR A 190 5.81 -16.19 18.10
C THR A 190 7.11 -15.98 17.35
N ASN A 191 7.65 -17.05 16.76
CA ASN A 191 8.88 -16.97 15.98
C ASN A 191 8.69 -16.14 14.71
N ASN A 192 7.54 -16.26 14.04
CA ASN A 192 7.22 -15.44 12.88
C ASN A 192 7.14 -13.94 13.24
N PHE A 193 6.48 -13.58 14.35
CA PHE A 193 6.50 -12.20 14.84
C PHE A 193 7.93 -11.72 15.14
N ALA A 194 8.77 -12.56 15.74
CA ALA A 194 10.15 -12.21 16.07
C ALA A 194 11.03 -12.01 14.83
N VAL A 195 10.92 -12.90 13.83
CA VAL A 195 11.62 -12.75 12.55
C VAL A 195 11.14 -11.50 11.82
N SER A 196 9.85 -11.19 11.89
CA SER A 196 9.31 -9.96 11.30
C SER A 196 9.88 -8.72 11.97
N ALA A 197 9.88 -8.69 13.30
CA ALA A 197 10.45 -7.58 14.06
C ALA A 197 11.94 -7.40 13.77
N LEU A 198 12.71 -8.50 13.67
CA LEU A 198 14.13 -8.42 13.32
C LEU A 198 14.33 -7.91 11.88
N ALA A 199 13.55 -8.42 10.92
CA ALA A 199 13.64 -8.01 9.53
C ALA A 199 13.34 -6.52 9.35
N PHE A 200 12.27 -6.03 9.98
CA PHE A 200 11.93 -4.61 9.96
C PHE A 200 12.92 -3.74 10.73
N LEU A 201 13.50 -4.23 11.84
CA LEU A 201 14.54 -3.50 12.57
C LEU A 201 15.78 -3.27 11.70
N LEU A 202 16.21 -4.31 10.96
CA LEU A 202 17.33 -4.21 10.03
C LEU A 202 16.98 -3.35 8.81
N LEU A 203 15.74 -3.46 8.31
CA LEU A 203 15.25 -2.66 7.19
C LEU A 203 15.24 -1.17 7.55
N PHE A 204 14.48 -0.78 8.57
CA PHE A 204 14.27 0.63 8.94
C PHE A 204 15.53 1.30 9.48
N GLY A 205 16.42 0.53 10.11
CA GLY A 205 17.67 1.03 10.65
C GLY A 205 18.75 1.16 9.56
N PRO A 206 19.74 0.24 9.52
CA PRO A 206 20.92 0.41 8.69
C PRO A 206 20.65 0.38 7.19
N VAL A 207 19.62 -0.34 6.72
CA VAL A 207 19.40 -0.53 5.27
C VAL A 207 18.73 0.68 4.64
N VAL A 208 17.55 1.09 5.14
CA VAL A 208 16.86 2.29 4.66
C VAL A 208 17.66 3.54 4.94
N GLY A 209 18.37 3.61 6.08
CA GLY A 209 19.27 4.73 6.38
C GLY A 209 20.44 4.88 5.41
N ALA A 210 20.75 3.86 4.60
CA ALA A 210 21.75 3.92 3.55
C ALA A 210 21.16 4.20 2.15
N ILE A 211 19.85 4.34 2.02
CA ILE A 211 19.17 4.65 0.75
C ILE A 211 18.74 6.12 0.79
N ALA A 212 18.86 6.82 -0.34
CA ALA A 212 18.39 8.18 -0.52
C ALA A 212 17.70 8.33 -1.88
N PRO A 213 16.73 9.23 -2.05
CA PRO A 213 16.24 9.60 -3.37
C PRO A 213 17.37 10.22 -4.20
N VAL A 214 17.35 10.00 -5.52
CA VAL A 214 18.23 10.73 -6.45
C VAL A 214 17.73 12.17 -6.63
N ALA A 215 18.64 13.09 -6.99
CA ALA A 215 18.24 14.45 -7.34
C ALA A 215 17.54 14.48 -8.70
N GLY A 216 16.37 15.11 -8.76
CA GLY A 216 15.54 15.23 -9.96
C GLY A 216 14.08 14.91 -9.67
N VAL A 217 13.29 14.76 -10.73
CA VAL A 217 11.88 14.39 -10.64
C VAL A 217 11.70 12.96 -11.15
N PRO A 218 11.48 11.97 -10.26
CA PRO A 218 11.18 10.60 -10.61
C PRO A 218 9.88 10.48 -11.40
N ILE A 219 9.89 9.84 -12.56
CA ILE A 219 8.72 9.69 -13.42
C ILE A 219 8.04 8.36 -13.14
N GLY A 220 6.88 8.40 -12.49
CA GLY A 220 6.07 7.22 -12.21
C GLY A 220 5.29 6.77 -13.43
N ASN A 221 4.63 7.70 -14.12
CA ASN A 221 3.93 7.49 -15.38
C ASN A 221 3.92 8.78 -16.21
N THR A 222 3.40 8.69 -17.44
CA THR A 222 3.08 9.82 -18.29
C THR A 222 1.64 9.73 -18.77
N VAL A 223 1.00 10.88 -18.96
CA VAL A 223 -0.36 10.96 -19.51
C VAL A 223 -0.32 10.57 -21.00
N PRO A 224 -1.17 9.63 -21.47
CA PRO A 224 -1.20 9.26 -22.88
C PRO A 224 -1.48 10.46 -23.80
N GLY A 225 -0.66 10.64 -24.84
CA GLY A 225 -0.75 11.77 -25.77
C GLY A 225 -0.17 13.09 -25.25
N SER A 226 0.56 13.06 -24.13
CA SER A 226 1.28 14.23 -23.61
C SER A 226 2.61 14.46 -24.29
N ALA A 227 3.14 15.67 -24.11
CA ALA A 227 4.47 16.05 -24.59
C ALA A 227 5.58 15.15 -24.02
N ALA A 228 5.45 14.65 -22.80
CA ALA A 228 6.38 13.68 -22.20
C ALA A 228 6.26 12.30 -22.84
N ALA A 229 5.03 11.80 -23.01
CA ALA A 229 4.78 10.50 -23.63
C ALA A 229 5.27 10.45 -25.09
N ASP A 230 5.00 11.50 -25.87
CA ASP A 230 5.44 11.64 -27.26
C ASP A 230 6.97 11.74 -27.42
N ALA A 231 7.66 12.08 -26.34
CA ALA A 231 9.11 12.22 -26.30
C ALA A 231 9.83 11.03 -25.66
N ASP A 232 9.13 9.89 -25.52
CA ASP A 232 9.62 8.65 -24.93
C ASP A 232 10.19 8.83 -23.51
N ILE A 233 9.60 9.73 -22.72
CA ILE A 233 9.82 9.76 -21.27
C ILE A 233 8.93 8.67 -20.67
N ALA A 234 9.53 7.76 -19.90
CA ALA A 234 8.87 6.56 -19.44
C ALA A 234 8.97 6.38 -17.93
N ARG A 235 8.16 5.46 -17.40
CA ARG A 235 8.24 5.02 -16.00
C ARG A 235 9.66 4.56 -15.68
N GLY A 236 10.24 5.12 -14.63
CA GLY A 236 11.62 4.83 -14.21
C GLY A 236 12.64 5.89 -14.60
N ASP A 237 12.30 6.79 -15.52
CA ASP A 237 13.14 7.92 -15.86
C ASP A 237 13.17 8.96 -14.72
N VAL A 238 14.24 9.75 -14.64
CA VAL A 238 14.36 10.90 -13.72
C VAL A 238 14.70 12.15 -14.52
N ILE A 239 13.87 13.20 -14.44
CA ILE A 239 14.20 14.49 -15.04
C ILE A 239 15.19 15.21 -14.13
N THR A 240 16.37 15.52 -14.65
CA THR A 240 17.49 16.11 -13.88
C THR A 240 17.83 17.54 -14.30
N ALA A 241 17.36 17.99 -15.47
CA ALA A 241 17.50 19.39 -15.89
C ALA A 241 16.44 19.83 -16.92
N VAL A 242 16.14 21.13 -16.94
CA VAL A 242 15.27 21.81 -17.91
C VAL A 242 16.06 22.96 -18.53
N GLY A 243 16.18 23.01 -19.86
CA GLY A 243 16.89 24.09 -20.54
C GLY A 243 18.37 24.24 -20.15
N GLY A 244 18.97 23.22 -19.53
CA GLY A 244 20.33 23.26 -18.96
C GLY A 244 20.39 23.72 -17.50
N GLN A 245 19.28 24.14 -16.89
CA GLN A 245 19.16 24.37 -15.45
C GLN A 245 18.90 23.04 -14.73
N SER A 246 19.75 22.68 -13.76
CA SER A 246 19.57 21.47 -12.96
C SER A 246 18.31 21.59 -12.11
N VAL A 247 17.55 20.50 -11.99
CA VAL A 247 16.39 20.39 -11.11
C VAL A 247 16.63 19.28 -10.11
N ALA A 248 16.32 19.52 -8.83
CA ALA A 248 16.53 18.51 -7.78
C ALA A 248 15.22 17.90 -7.27
N ASN A 249 14.08 18.54 -7.52
CA ASN A 249 12.76 18.16 -7.05
C ASN A 249 11.66 18.79 -7.94
N GLU A 250 10.39 18.51 -7.65
CA GLU A 250 9.24 19.00 -8.41
C GLU A 250 9.12 20.53 -8.41
N ASN A 251 9.38 21.21 -7.29
CA ASN A 251 9.33 22.68 -7.24
C ASN A 251 10.39 23.32 -8.15
N ASP A 252 11.60 22.75 -8.22
CA ASP A 252 12.64 23.23 -9.14
C ASP A 252 12.24 23.01 -10.60
N LEU A 253 11.57 21.89 -10.89
CA LEU A 253 11.04 21.57 -12.22
C LEU A 253 9.97 22.57 -12.63
N ASP A 254 9.00 22.84 -11.76
CA ASP A 254 7.91 23.78 -12.02
C ASP A 254 8.44 25.20 -12.23
N ALA A 255 9.38 25.64 -11.39
CA ALA A 255 10.04 26.93 -11.53
C ALA A 255 10.80 27.05 -12.86
N ALA A 256 11.57 26.02 -13.24
CA ALA A 256 12.31 26.02 -14.50
C ALA A 256 11.39 25.95 -15.73
N LEU A 257 10.28 25.22 -15.65
CA LEU A 257 9.27 25.15 -16.70
C LEU A 257 8.46 26.45 -16.81
N ALA A 258 8.23 27.17 -15.72
CA ALA A 258 7.54 28.45 -15.74
C ALA A 258 8.31 29.54 -16.53
N GLU A 259 9.64 29.47 -16.55
CA GLU A 259 10.51 30.37 -17.32
C GLU A 259 10.80 29.87 -18.74
N ALA A 260 10.54 28.59 -19.03
CA ALA A 260 10.87 27.96 -20.29
C ALA A 260 9.85 28.24 -21.41
N ASP A 261 10.34 28.30 -22.65
CA ASP A 261 9.51 28.34 -23.85
C ASP A 261 8.68 27.07 -24.03
N ARG A 262 7.68 27.12 -24.92
CA ARG A 262 6.86 25.95 -25.33
C ARG A 262 7.73 24.76 -25.75
N ARG A 263 8.81 25.00 -26.50
CA ARG A 263 9.76 23.95 -26.91
C ARG A 263 10.96 23.98 -25.98
N VAL A 264 11.07 22.98 -25.12
CA VAL A 264 12.12 22.91 -24.10
C VAL A 264 12.94 21.62 -24.24
N SER A 265 14.20 21.70 -23.84
CA SER A 265 15.09 20.54 -23.77
C SER A 265 15.16 20.05 -22.33
N LEU A 266 14.87 18.78 -22.10
CA LEU A 266 14.96 18.10 -20.82
C LEU A 266 16.20 17.22 -20.81
N THR A 267 16.85 17.12 -19.66
CA THR A 267 17.85 16.07 -19.40
C THR A 267 17.19 14.99 -18.56
N VAL A 268 17.18 13.77 -19.09
CA VAL A 268 16.46 12.63 -18.53
C VAL A 268 17.47 11.52 -18.28
N ASP A 269 17.52 11.04 -17.04
CA ASP A 269 18.31 9.88 -16.64
C ASP A 269 17.43 8.63 -16.67
N GLY A 270 17.71 7.72 -17.61
CA GLY A 270 17.02 6.43 -17.73
C GLY A 270 17.69 5.31 -16.94
N GLY A 271 18.67 5.63 -16.09
CA GLY A 271 19.41 4.71 -15.23
C GLY A 271 20.67 4.13 -15.87
N GLU A 272 20.59 3.65 -17.11
CA GLU A 272 21.78 3.21 -17.87
C GLU A 272 22.46 4.36 -18.61
N GLU A 273 21.66 5.32 -19.11
CA GLU A 273 22.14 6.44 -19.91
C GLU A 273 21.32 7.70 -19.60
N THR A 274 22.04 8.83 -19.52
CA THR A 274 21.44 10.16 -19.50
C THR A 274 21.28 10.66 -20.93
N ARG A 275 20.04 11.04 -21.31
CA ARG A 275 19.71 11.56 -22.64
C ARG A 275 19.11 12.96 -22.58
N GLN A 276 19.36 13.74 -23.63
CA GLN A 276 18.63 15.00 -23.84
C GLN A 276 17.40 14.73 -24.71
N VAL A 277 16.24 15.12 -24.21
CA VAL A 277 14.94 14.95 -24.85
C VAL A 277 14.36 16.31 -25.15
N ARG A 278 13.91 16.53 -26.38
CA ARG A 278 13.26 17.79 -26.76
C ARG A 278 11.76 17.61 -26.80
N VAL A 279 11.06 18.32 -25.93
CA VAL A 279 9.60 18.27 -25.83
C VAL A 279 8.99 19.54 -26.41
N THR A 280 7.78 19.42 -26.96
CA THR A 280 6.95 20.57 -27.33
C THR A 280 5.71 20.53 -26.46
N ARG A 281 5.66 21.41 -25.46
CA ARG A 281 4.60 21.48 -24.47
C ARG A 281 3.25 21.78 -25.12
N SER A 282 2.21 21.18 -24.55
CA SER A 282 0.82 21.26 -24.98
C SER A 282 -0.06 21.15 -23.75
N LEU A 283 -1.03 22.03 -23.60
CA LEU A 283 -1.84 22.12 -22.40
C LEU A 283 -2.97 21.08 -22.44
N LEU A 284 -2.75 19.95 -21.79
CA LEU A 284 -3.71 18.87 -21.68
C LEU A 284 -4.54 19.00 -20.42
N VAL A 285 -5.82 18.64 -20.51
CA VAL A 285 -6.70 18.49 -19.35
C VAL A 285 -6.53 17.09 -18.77
N THR A 286 -6.13 17.02 -17.50
CA THR A 286 -5.89 15.77 -16.77
C THR A 286 -7.05 15.41 -15.84
N GLY A 287 -7.85 16.40 -15.45
CA GLY A 287 -9.08 16.21 -14.69
C GLY A 287 -10.10 17.30 -15.00
N ALA A 288 -11.38 16.94 -14.91
CA ALA A 288 -12.48 17.89 -15.05
C ALA A 288 -13.66 17.43 -14.18
N VAL A 289 -14.17 18.31 -13.32
CA VAL A 289 -15.39 18.02 -12.56
C VAL A 289 -16.60 18.05 -13.51
N PRO A 290 -17.36 16.94 -13.62
CA PRO A 290 -18.50 16.86 -14.53
C PRO A 290 -19.53 17.98 -14.29
N GLY A 291 -19.92 18.66 -15.37
CA GLY A 291 -20.95 19.69 -15.34
C GLY A 291 -20.51 21.09 -14.88
N VAL A 292 -19.28 21.26 -14.39
CA VAL A 292 -18.78 22.59 -13.95
C VAL A 292 -18.37 23.45 -15.15
N VAL A 293 -17.62 22.87 -16.09
CA VAL A 293 -17.30 23.49 -17.38
C VAL A 293 -17.83 22.59 -18.51
N PRO A 294 -19.07 22.82 -18.99
CA PRO A 294 -19.73 21.90 -19.92
C PRO A 294 -18.94 21.68 -21.23
N GLY A 295 -18.71 20.42 -21.60
CA GLY A 295 -18.01 20.04 -22.83
C GLY A 295 -16.49 19.87 -22.67
N ILE A 296 -15.93 20.13 -21.49
CA ILE A 296 -14.57 19.69 -21.13
C ILE A 296 -14.71 18.48 -20.20
N GLU A 297 -14.38 17.31 -20.72
CA GLU A 297 -14.46 16.05 -20.01
C GLU A 297 -13.19 15.25 -20.27
N VAL A 298 -12.68 14.60 -19.22
CA VAL A 298 -11.55 13.67 -19.33
C VAL A 298 -12.10 12.26 -19.31
N SER A 299 -11.61 11.41 -20.20
CA SER A 299 -11.91 9.99 -20.22
C SER A 299 -10.62 9.18 -20.21
N ALA A 300 -10.72 7.89 -19.91
CA ALA A 300 -9.56 7.00 -19.84
C ALA A 300 -8.73 6.92 -21.15
N SER A 301 -9.30 7.33 -22.29
CA SER A 301 -8.61 7.30 -23.59
C SER A 301 -8.47 8.66 -24.26
N GLN A 302 -8.99 9.73 -23.67
CA GLN A 302 -8.97 11.07 -24.25
C GLN A 302 -8.82 12.14 -23.17
N SER A 303 -7.71 12.86 -23.24
CA SER A 303 -7.47 14.11 -22.52
C SER A 303 -7.53 15.25 -23.55
N PRO A 304 -8.51 16.17 -23.46
CA PRO A 304 -8.61 17.26 -24.43
C PRO A 304 -7.44 18.24 -24.28
N GLU A 305 -6.94 18.77 -25.40
CA GLU A 305 -5.91 19.82 -25.40
C GLU A 305 -6.58 21.20 -25.44
N ILE A 306 -6.30 22.06 -24.47
CA ILE A 306 -6.69 23.48 -24.51
C ILE A 306 -5.69 24.23 -25.39
N VAL A 307 -6.20 24.90 -26.42
CA VAL A 307 -5.36 25.60 -27.41
C VAL A 307 -5.55 27.11 -27.41
N ALA A 308 -6.65 27.60 -26.83
CA ALA A 308 -6.84 29.03 -26.63
C ALA A 308 -7.81 29.37 -25.49
N VAL A 309 -7.57 30.51 -24.86
CA VAL A 309 -8.44 31.13 -23.85
C VAL A 309 -8.70 32.59 -24.25
N ASN A 310 -9.97 32.97 -24.37
CA ASN A 310 -10.38 34.32 -24.79
C ASN A 310 -9.77 34.77 -26.13
N GLY A 311 -9.47 33.83 -27.03
CA GLY A 311 -8.82 34.09 -28.31
C GLY A 311 -7.28 34.17 -28.26
N THR A 312 -6.68 34.14 -27.07
CA THR A 312 -5.24 34.04 -26.86
C THR A 312 -4.81 32.58 -26.93
N GLU A 313 -3.80 32.24 -27.73
CA GLU A 313 -3.24 30.89 -27.76
C GLU A 313 -2.55 30.54 -26.44
N VAL A 314 -2.80 29.34 -25.93
CA VAL A 314 -2.21 28.85 -24.69
C VAL A 314 -1.69 27.43 -24.91
N HIS A 315 -0.50 27.13 -24.39
CA HIS A 315 0.15 25.83 -24.51
C HIS A 315 0.85 25.37 -23.23
N THR A 316 0.84 26.21 -22.21
CA THR A 316 1.52 26.01 -20.92
C THR A 316 0.57 26.42 -19.81
N GLU A 317 0.75 25.84 -18.62
CA GLU A 317 -0.11 26.09 -17.45
C GLU A 317 -0.05 27.57 -17.05
N ARG A 318 1.17 28.13 -16.98
CA ARG A 318 1.38 29.58 -16.76
C ARG A 318 0.68 30.48 -17.78
N ALA A 319 0.58 30.05 -19.04
CA ALA A 319 -0.08 30.85 -20.09
C ALA A 319 -1.61 30.75 -19.96
N PHE A 320 -2.10 29.60 -19.50
CA PHE A 320 -3.50 29.40 -19.17
C PHE A 320 -3.92 30.29 -18.00
N GLU A 321 -3.19 30.24 -16.88
CA GLU A 321 -3.42 31.10 -15.72
C GLU A 321 -3.41 32.58 -16.10
N ALA A 322 -2.37 33.04 -16.81
CA ALA A 322 -2.26 34.43 -17.25
C ALA A 322 -3.45 34.86 -18.14
N ALA A 323 -3.96 33.97 -19.00
CA ALA A 323 -5.13 34.25 -19.83
C ALA A 323 -6.46 34.33 -19.05
N LEU A 324 -6.48 33.85 -17.80
CA LEU A 324 -7.63 33.88 -16.88
C LEU A 324 -7.61 35.03 -15.87
N GLU A 325 -6.47 35.72 -15.69
CA GLU A 325 -6.31 36.80 -14.72
C GLU A 325 -7.26 37.99 -14.97
N GLU A 326 -7.43 38.38 -16.24
CA GLU A 326 -8.21 39.58 -16.58
C GLU A 326 -9.72 39.41 -16.41
N ARG A 327 -10.25 38.20 -16.61
CA ARG A 327 -11.69 37.96 -16.74
C ARG A 327 -12.14 36.78 -15.88
N ALA A 328 -13.19 37.00 -15.09
CA ALA A 328 -13.83 35.96 -14.27
C ALA A 328 -14.60 34.94 -15.10
N VAL A 329 -14.95 35.26 -16.36
CA VAL A 329 -15.58 34.35 -17.32
C VAL A 329 -14.67 34.27 -18.53
N ALA A 330 -14.33 33.06 -18.94
CA ALA A 330 -13.44 32.83 -20.06
C ALA A 330 -14.05 31.89 -21.10
N THR A 331 -13.70 32.13 -22.36
CA THR A 331 -14.00 31.23 -23.47
C THR A 331 -12.80 30.32 -23.73
N ILE A 332 -12.94 29.03 -23.45
CA ILE A 332 -11.93 28.00 -23.69
C ILE A 332 -12.20 27.32 -25.03
N ARG A 333 -11.16 27.16 -25.84
CA ARG A 333 -11.20 26.38 -27.09
C ARG A 333 -10.23 25.21 -26.99
N THR A 334 -10.71 24.03 -27.35
CA THR A 334 -9.91 22.80 -27.38
C THR A 334 -9.47 22.44 -28.80
N ALA A 335 -8.44 21.60 -28.94
CA ALA A 335 -7.93 21.12 -30.22
C ALA A 335 -8.98 20.28 -30.99
N GLU A 336 -9.87 19.61 -30.26
CA GLU A 336 -10.96 18.79 -30.80
C GLU A 336 -12.11 19.64 -31.37
N GLY A 337 -12.02 20.97 -31.25
CA GLY A 337 -12.98 21.92 -31.80
C GLY A 337 -14.08 22.34 -30.83
N THR A 338 -14.04 21.89 -29.57
CA THR A 338 -14.97 22.35 -28.55
C THR A 338 -14.67 23.80 -28.18
N THR A 339 -15.70 24.63 -28.08
CA THR A 339 -15.60 26.00 -27.55
C THR A 339 -16.65 26.20 -26.48
N VAL A 340 -16.22 26.45 -25.26
CA VAL A 340 -17.08 26.62 -24.07
C VAL A 340 -16.80 27.97 -23.43
N THR A 341 -17.82 28.61 -22.87
CA THR A 341 -17.65 29.81 -22.03
C THR A 341 -18.16 29.52 -20.64
N ALA A 342 -17.31 29.69 -19.63
CA ALA A 342 -17.63 29.37 -18.24
C ALA A 342 -16.93 30.35 -17.28
N PRO A 343 -17.48 30.55 -16.07
CA PRO A 343 -16.75 31.21 -14.99
C PRO A 343 -15.50 30.41 -14.59
N MET A 344 -14.39 31.10 -14.39
CA MET A 344 -13.08 30.51 -14.08
C MET A 344 -12.60 30.99 -12.72
N GLY A 345 -12.40 30.08 -11.78
CA GLY A 345 -11.85 30.38 -10.46
C GLY A 345 -11.76 29.16 -9.56
N ALA A 346 -11.62 29.33 -8.25
CA ALA A 346 -11.56 28.19 -7.34
C ALA A 346 -12.93 27.51 -7.25
N TYR A 347 -13.01 26.22 -7.62
CA TYR A 347 -14.24 25.46 -7.50
C TYR A 347 -14.43 24.94 -6.08
N VAL A 348 -15.58 25.27 -5.50
CA VAL A 348 -16.02 24.87 -4.18
C VAL A 348 -17.24 23.95 -4.35
N PRO A 349 -17.05 22.62 -4.41
CA PRO A 349 -18.15 21.67 -4.57
C PRO A 349 -19.15 21.73 -3.40
N ARG A 350 -18.69 22.07 -2.20
CA ARG A 350 -19.52 22.16 -1.00
C ARG A 350 -18.92 23.09 0.05
N LEU A 351 -19.78 23.67 0.85
CA LEU A 351 -19.38 24.48 2.01
C LEU A 351 -19.15 23.60 3.23
N ALA A 352 -18.23 24.01 4.11
CA ALA A 352 -18.06 23.37 5.40
C ALA A 352 -19.25 23.69 6.31
N GLU A 353 -19.79 22.67 6.97
CA GLU A 353 -20.90 22.87 7.91
C GLU A 353 -20.45 23.79 9.06
N GLY A 354 -21.21 24.86 9.29
CA GLY A 354 -20.83 25.90 10.26
C GLY A 354 -19.66 26.81 9.82
N GLY A 355 -19.11 26.62 8.62
CA GLY A 355 -18.05 27.43 8.06
C GLY A 355 -18.48 28.88 7.77
N PRO A 356 -17.56 29.86 7.76
CA PRO A 356 -17.88 31.27 7.53
C PRO A 356 -18.73 31.55 6.28
N LEU A 357 -18.36 30.98 5.13
CA LEU A 357 -19.12 31.20 3.89
C LEU A 357 -20.50 30.55 3.93
N ALA A 358 -20.68 29.44 4.67
CA ALA A 358 -21.97 28.77 4.85
C ALA A 358 -22.98 29.60 5.67
N GLN A 359 -22.53 30.65 6.36
CA GLN A 359 -23.43 31.59 7.05
C GLN A 359 -24.05 32.63 6.11
N ALA A 360 -23.38 32.92 4.98
CA ALA A 360 -23.81 33.90 3.98
C ALA A 360 -24.38 33.23 2.71
N ALA A 361 -23.92 32.04 2.36
CA ALA A 361 -24.36 31.25 1.23
C ALA A 361 -25.09 29.97 1.69
N SER A 362 -25.92 29.39 0.82
CA SER A 362 -26.57 28.10 1.11
C SER A 362 -25.53 27.00 1.28
N ALA A 363 -25.60 26.23 2.38
CA ALA A 363 -24.65 25.15 2.68
C ALA A 363 -24.55 24.07 1.57
N ASN A 364 -25.59 23.90 0.77
CA ASN A 364 -25.67 22.92 -0.32
C ASN A 364 -25.29 23.51 -1.70
N ALA A 365 -24.90 24.78 -1.79
CA ALA A 365 -24.51 25.40 -3.06
C ALA A 365 -23.08 25.01 -3.44
N SER A 366 -22.89 24.61 -4.70
CA SER A 366 -21.56 24.62 -5.33
C SER A 366 -21.27 26.04 -5.82
N LEU A 367 -20.02 26.48 -5.68
CA LEU A 367 -19.60 27.84 -6.01
C LEU A 367 -18.31 27.81 -6.83
N ILE A 368 -18.14 28.79 -7.71
CA ILE A 368 -16.84 29.11 -8.31
C ILE A 368 -16.43 30.47 -7.80
N VAL A 369 -15.47 30.51 -6.87
CA VAL A 369 -14.97 31.75 -6.28
C VAL A 369 -14.02 32.40 -7.27
N THR A 370 -14.35 33.62 -7.70
CA THR A 370 -13.60 34.33 -8.76
C THR A 370 -12.87 35.56 -8.23
N ARG A 371 -13.25 36.08 -7.06
CA ARG A 371 -12.57 37.22 -6.41
C ARG A 371 -12.74 37.19 -4.88
N ILE A 372 -11.72 37.61 -4.15
CA ILE A 372 -11.79 37.97 -2.72
C ILE A 372 -11.24 39.37 -2.54
N GLY A 373 -12.07 40.29 -2.03
CA GLY A 373 -11.75 41.72 -2.01
C GLY A 373 -11.47 42.22 -3.43
N ASP A 374 -10.27 42.73 -3.67
CA ASP A 374 -9.79 43.17 -4.99
C ASP A 374 -8.98 42.09 -5.74
N GLU A 375 -8.69 40.95 -5.10
CA GLU A 375 -7.79 39.92 -5.61
C GLU A 375 -8.54 38.88 -6.45
N ARG A 376 -8.10 38.72 -7.71
CA ARG A 376 -8.63 37.73 -8.67
C ARG A 376 -8.21 36.32 -8.24
N ILE A 377 -9.16 35.39 -8.21
CA ILE A 377 -8.92 33.98 -7.87
C ILE A 377 -9.05 33.10 -9.12
N VAL A 378 -7.95 32.73 -9.77
CA VAL A 378 -7.98 31.96 -11.04
C VAL A 378 -8.14 30.45 -10.84
N ASP A 379 -7.71 29.91 -9.69
CA ASP A 379 -7.70 28.50 -9.34
C ASP A 379 -7.72 28.28 -7.81
N SER A 380 -7.64 27.02 -7.39
CA SER A 380 -7.50 26.60 -6.00
C SER A 380 -6.30 27.22 -5.27
N ASP A 381 -5.16 27.34 -5.95
CA ASP A 381 -3.87 27.65 -5.33
C ASP A 381 -3.76 29.15 -5.07
N THR A 382 -4.30 29.95 -5.99
CA THR A 382 -4.49 31.39 -5.81
C THR A 382 -5.45 31.67 -4.66
N LEU A 383 -6.54 30.90 -4.53
CA LEU A 383 -7.46 31.04 -3.39
C LEU A 383 -6.74 30.78 -2.07
N GLN A 384 -5.96 29.70 -2.01
CA GLN A 384 -5.21 29.34 -0.81
C GLN A 384 -4.18 30.42 -0.46
N THR A 385 -3.40 30.87 -1.44
CA THR A 385 -2.40 31.95 -1.27
C THR A 385 -3.05 33.24 -0.77
N VAL A 386 -4.19 33.62 -1.33
CA VAL A 386 -4.94 34.81 -0.91
C VAL A 386 -5.46 34.66 0.51
N LEU A 387 -5.92 33.49 0.93
CA LEU A 387 -6.41 33.25 2.29
C LEU A 387 -5.28 33.19 3.33
N ASP A 388 -4.14 32.60 2.98
CA ASP A 388 -2.99 32.47 3.88
C ASP A 388 -2.32 33.83 4.19
N ALA A 389 -2.50 34.82 3.31
CA ALA A 389 -2.09 36.21 3.55
C ALA A 389 -3.04 37.01 4.47
N ARG A 390 -4.17 36.42 4.89
CA ARG A 390 -5.25 37.10 5.63
C ARG A 390 -5.31 36.65 7.09
N GLN A 391 -6.04 37.42 7.90
CA GLN A 391 -6.17 37.13 9.32
C GLN A 391 -7.57 36.61 9.70
N PRO A 392 -7.67 35.67 10.66
CA PRO A 392 -8.94 35.31 11.26
C PRO A 392 -9.69 36.54 11.81
N GLY A 393 -10.99 36.63 11.54
CA GLY A 393 -11.83 37.76 11.93
C GLY A 393 -11.85 38.93 10.93
N GLU A 394 -11.01 38.91 9.89
CA GLU A 394 -11.07 39.88 8.80
C GLU A 394 -12.37 39.73 8.02
N ARG A 395 -13.01 40.85 7.66
CA ARG A 395 -14.17 40.86 6.78
C ARG A 395 -13.73 41.05 5.34
N VAL A 396 -14.09 40.09 4.50
CA VAL A 396 -13.77 40.11 3.07
C VAL A 396 -15.05 39.96 2.24
N THR A 397 -15.06 40.61 1.09
CA THR A 397 -16.12 40.46 0.09
C THR A 397 -15.72 39.36 -0.88
N VAL A 398 -16.53 38.32 -1.01
CA VAL A 398 -16.29 37.16 -1.86
C VAL A 398 -17.22 37.22 -3.06
N GLU A 399 -16.66 37.27 -4.27
CA GLU A 399 -17.43 37.15 -5.50
C GLU A 399 -17.35 35.72 -6.04
N ALA A 400 -18.50 35.10 -6.23
CA ALA A 400 -18.58 33.73 -6.73
C ALA A 400 -19.73 33.54 -7.72
N TYR A 401 -19.62 32.53 -8.57
CA TYR A 401 -20.74 32.07 -9.39
C TYR A 401 -21.46 30.93 -8.67
N ALA A 402 -22.77 31.08 -8.48
CA ALA A 402 -23.67 30.08 -7.91
C ALA A 402 -24.80 29.83 -8.91
N ASP A 403 -25.01 28.59 -9.34
CA ASP A 403 -26.00 28.24 -10.37
C ASP A 403 -25.86 29.06 -11.67
N GLY A 404 -24.61 29.42 -12.03
CA GLY A 404 -24.30 30.24 -13.20
C GLY A 404 -24.49 31.75 -13.02
N GLU A 405 -25.02 32.20 -11.88
CA GLU A 405 -25.21 33.61 -11.57
C GLU A 405 -24.07 34.15 -10.69
N ARG A 406 -23.56 35.35 -11.02
CA ARG A 406 -22.59 36.04 -10.17
C ARG A 406 -23.27 36.56 -8.91
N ARG A 407 -22.76 36.19 -7.75
CA ARG A 407 -23.20 36.61 -6.43
C ARG A 407 -22.03 37.12 -5.60
N THR A 408 -22.35 37.97 -4.64
CA THR A 408 -21.38 38.59 -3.73
C THR A 408 -21.78 38.29 -2.30
N TYR A 409 -20.81 37.89 -1.49
CA TYR A 409 -21.01 37.51 -0.09
C TYR A 409 -20.03 38.28 0.78
N ASP A 410 -20.52 38.91 1.85
CA ASP A 410 -19.65 39.48 2.87
C ASP A 410 -19.41 38.44 3.96
N VAL A 411 -18.15 38.02 4.11
CA VAL A 411 -17.76 36.91 4.98
C VAL A 411 -16.73 37.38 5.99
N THR A 412 -16.90 36.99 7.24
CA THR A 412 -15.88 37.17 8.28
C THR A 412 -15.07 35.90 8.37
N LEU A 413 -13.78 35.93 8.02
CA LEU A 413 -12.94 34.75 7.96
C LEU A 413 -12.81 34.08 9.34
N GLY A 414 -12.82 32.75 9.36
CA GLY A 414 -12.69 31.95 10.56
C GLY A 414 -11.23 31.57 10.85
N PRO A 415 -10.92 31.13 12.08
CA PRO A 415 -9.61 30.56 12.38
C PRO A 415 -9.45 29.19 11.73
N SER A 416 -8.22 28.88 11.30
CA SER A 416 -7.81 27.54 10.91
C SER A 416 -7.63 26.64 12.12
N SER A 417 -7.88 25.34 11.96
CA SER A 417 -7.69 24.33 13.02
C SER A 417 -6.26 23.77 13.08
N GLN A 418 -5.44 24.09 12.08
CA GLN A 418 -4.08 23.53 11.90
C GLN A 418 -2.98 24.59 12.09
N ASP A 419 -3.30 25.87 11.93
CA ASP A 419 -2.38 27.01 12.01
C ASP A 419 -3.14 28.31 12.41
N ASP A 420 -2.42 29.42 12.53
CA ASP A 420 -2.99 30.75 12.82
C ASP A 420 -3.62 31.43 11.58
N GLY A 421 -3.77 30.69 10.47
CA GLY A 421 -4.25 31.21 9.18
C GLY A 421 -5.77 31.42 9.13
N ALA A 422 -6.22 32.21 8.15
CA ALA A 422 -7.63 32.49 7.91
C ALA A 422 -8.29 31.40 7.05
N ARG A 423 -9.58 31.11 7.29
CA ARG A 423 -10.35 30.12 6.52
C ARG A 423 -11.70 30.68 6.08
N LEU A 424 -12.08 30.33 4.86
CA LEU A 424 -13.39 30.64 4.28
C LEU A 424 -14.47 29.59 4.65
N GLY A 425 -14.05 28.41 5.12
CA GLY A 425 -14.95 27.30 5.46
C GLY A 425 -15.51 26.60 4.23
N VAL A 426 -14.63 26.21 3.31
CA VAL A 426 -14.97 25.60 2.02
C VAL A 426 -14.15 24.33 1.82
N TYR A 427 -14.71 23.38 1.08
CA TYR A 427 -13.94 22.29 0.49
C TYR A 427 -13.65 22.70 -0.96
N ILE A 428 -12.37 22.71 -1.33
CA ILE A 428 -11.90 23.20 -2.63
C ILE A 428 -11.53 21.98 -3.48
N SER A 429 -11.88 22.03 -4.77
CA SER A 429 -11.35 21.11 -5.78
C SER A 429 -10.13 21.75 -6.44
N GLU A 430 -9.13 20.94 -6.77
CA GLU A 430 -7.91 21.40 -7.46
C GLU A 430 -8.21 22.01 -8.83
N GLY A 431 -7.35 22.93 -9.25
CA GLY A 431 -7.34 23.55 -10.57
C GLY A 431 -8.32 24.72 -10.74
N SER A 432 -8.53 25.13 -11.99
CA SER A 432 -9.41 26.24 -12.36
C SER A 432 -10.80 25.73 -12.72
N SER A 433 -11.81 26.08 -11.92
CA SER A 433 -13.19 25.62 -12.05
C SER A 433 -13.31 24.10 -12.11
N GLY A 434 -12.47 23.40 -11.33
CA GLY A 434 -12.43 21.94 -11.31
C GLY A 434 -11.78 21.31 -12.54
N ILE A 435 -11.12 22.09 -13.40
CA ILE A 435 -10.26 21.62 -14.48
C ILE A 435 -8.82 21.61 -13.96
N THR A 436 -8.18 20.46 -13.96
CA THR A 436 -6.74 20.32 -13.76
C THR A 436 -6.05 20.10 -15.10
N THR A 437 -4.88 20.71 -15.26
CA THR A 437 -4.13 20.68 -16.51
C THR A 437 -2.70 20.23 -16.27
N THR A 438 -2.03 19.85 -17.35
CA THR A 438 -0.59 19.66 -17.39
C THR A 438 -0.08 20.08 -18.76
N ASP A 439 1.09 20.70 -18.83
CA ASP A 439 1.69 21.03 -20.12
C ASP A 439 2.85 20.11 -20.57
N LEU A 440 3.34 19.28 -19.65
CA LEU A 440 4.30 18.22 -19.92
C LEU A 440 3.66 16.83 -19.89
N GLY A 441 2.70 16.62 -18.98
CA GLY A 441 1.99 15.35 -18.78
C GLY A 441 2.85 14.24 -18.21
N ILE A 442 3.60 14.60 -17.18
CA ILE A 442 4.27 13.67 -16.26
C ILE A 442 3.42 13.43 -15.01
N ASP A 443 3.57 12.26 -14.43
CA ASP A 443 2.99 11.88 -13.14
C ASP A 443 4.15 11.44 -12.23
N PRO A 444 4.64 12.35 -11.36
CA PRO A 444 5.82 12.10 -10.53
C PRO A 444 5.62 10.94 -9.55
N TYR A 445 6.64 10.11 -9.38
CA TYR A 445 6.65 9.05 -8.39
C TYR A 445 7.13 9.60 -7.03
N PRO A 446 6.36 9.43 -5.93
CA PRO A 446 6.68 10.04 -4.64
C PRO A 446 7.76 9.24 -3.88
N ALA A 447 8.97 9.16 -4.45
CA ALA A 447 10.08 8.36 -3.94
C ALA A 447 10.50 8.77 -2.52
N GLU A 448 10.58 10.08 -2.26
CA GLU A 448 10.94 10.60 -0.94
C GLU A 448 9.92 10.21 0.14
N ARG A 449 8.63 10.27 -0.21
CA ARG A 449 7.52 9.91 0.68
C ARG A 449 7.56 8.43 1.04
N PHE A 450 7.78 7.55 0.06
CA PHE A 450 7.91 6.11 0.33
C PHE A 450 9.11 5.79 1.21
N LEU A 451 10.25 6.43 0.95
CA LEU A 451 11.44 6.26 1.79
C LEU A 451 11.21 6.80 3.21
N ALA A 452 10.53 7.92 3.37
CA ALA A 452 10.18 8.48 4.68
C ALA A 452 9.24 7.56 5.47
N LEU A 453 8.25 6.95 4.80
CA LEU A 453 7.36 5.97 5.41
C LEU A 453 8.13 4.71 5.86
N LEU A 454 9.09 4.24 5.06
CA LEU A 454 9.97 3.12 5.41
C LEU A 454 11.00 3.46 6.50
N GLY A 455 11.50 4.70 6.53
CA GLY A 455 12.51 5.16 7.50
C GLY A 455 11.96 5.48 8.88
N GLY A 456 10.67 5.20 9.14
CA GLY A 456 10.01 5.54 10.41
C GLY A 456 9.67 7.03 10.57
N GLY A 457 9.77 7.82 9.50
CA GLY A 457 9.46 9.25 9.47
C GLY A 457 7.96 9.59 9.47
N ALA A 458 7.09 8.57 9.41
CA ALA A 458 5.63 8.72 9.32
C ALA A 458 4.97 9.51 10.48
N SER A 459 5.69 9.79 11.58
CA SER A 459 5.13 10.47 12.75
C SER A 459 5.74 11.84 13.09
N GLY A 460 6.48 12.49 12.19
CA GLY A 460 6.93 13.89 12.37
C GLY A 460 7.74 14.18 13.65
N GLY A 461 8.20 13.13 14.34
CA GLY A 461 8.93 13.23 15.59
C GLY A 461 10.19 12.38 15.48
N GLY A 462 11.35 13.03 15.52
CA GLY A 462 12.68 12.39 15.59
C GLY A 462 12.94 11.62 16.88
N GLY A 463 11.93 10.96 17.44
CA GLY A 463 12.02 10.17 18.66
C GLY A 463 12.20 8.70 18.34
N GLY A 464 13.45 8.23 18.33
CA GLY A 464 13.73 6.80 18.32
C GLY A 464 13.04 6.11 19.50
N GLY A 465 12.26 5.07 19.22
CA GLY A 465 11.52 4.32 20.25
C GLY A 465 10.55 3.30 19.67
N ILE A 466 9.98 2.47 20.56
CA ILE A 466 9.08 1.37 20.18
C ILE A 466 7.85 1.88 19.41
N GLY A 467 7.32 3.07 19.74
CA GLY A 467 6.19 3.67 19.02
C GLY A 467 6.47 3.92 17.53
N SER A 468 7.59 4.57 17.21
CA SER A 468 8.04 4.83 15.83
C SER A 468 8.31 3.54 15.05
N PHE A 469 8.81 2.51 15.75
CA PHE A 469 9.05 1.20 15.14
C PHE A 469 7.73 0.50 14.80
N LEU A 470 6.76 0.50 15.71
CA LEU A 470 5.44 -0.10 15.47
C LEU A 470 4.66 0.65 14.38
N SER A 471 4.73 1.98 14.34
CA SER A 471 4.13 2.76 13.25
C SER A 471 4.81 2.48 11.91
N GLY A 472 6.14 2.31 11.89
CA GLY A 472 6.88 1.88 10.71
C GLY A 472 6.44 0.50 10.20
N ILE A 473 6.21 -0.48 11.09
CA ILE A 473 5.64 -1.79 10.71
C ILE A 473 4.25 -1.60 10.09
N GLY A 474 3.39 -0.79 10.72
CA GLY A 474 2.05 -0.49 10.20
C GLY A 474 2.09 0.13 8.81
N ALA A 475 2.99 1.10 8.58
CA ALA A 475 3.21 1.71 7.27
C ALA A 475 3.68 0.67 6.25
N ALA A 476 4.71 -0.11 6.59
CA ALA A 476 5.28 -1.13 5.70
C ALA A 476 4.26 -2.21 5.27
N LEU A 477 3.30 -2.55 6.13
CA LEU A 477 2.22 -3.48 5.80
C LEU A 477 1.27 -2.95 4.72
N VAL A 478 1.05 -1.64 4.72
CA VAL A 478 0.11 -0.94 3.83
C VAL A 478 0.77 -0.52 2.52
N LEU A 479 2.09 -0.35 2.48
CA LEU A 479 2.83 0.13 1.30
C LEU A 479 2.50 -0.58 -0.03
N PRO A 480 2.32 -1.92 -0.08
CA PRO A 480 1.91 -2.59 -1.32
C PRO A 480 0.51 -2.20 -1.82
N LEU A 481 -0.32 -1.62 -0.96
CA LEU A 481 -1.68 -1.13 -1.23
C LEU A 481 -1.82 0.38 -0.99
N ALA A 482 -0.70 1.11 -0.94
CA ALA A 482 -0.64 2.53 -0.58
C ALA A 482 -1.63 3.38 -1.40
N SER A 483 -1.74 3.16 -2.71
CA SER A 483 -2.62 3.96 -3.59
C SER A 483 -4.11 3.77 -3.29
N VAL A 484 -4.49 2.73 -2.55
CA VAL A 484 -5.90 2.51 -2.19
C VAL A 484 -6.21 2.98 -0.78
N ILE A 485 -5.23 2.91 0.12
CA ILE A 485 -5.41 3.36 1.51
C ILE A 485 -5.23 4.87 1.63
N ASP A 486 -4.30 5.44 0.86
CA ASP A 486 -4.03 6.87 0.76
C ASP A 486 -4.09 7.23 -0.74
N PRO A 487 -5.29 7.45 -1.31
CA PRO A 487 -5.47 7.79 -2.72
C PRO A 487 -4.56 8.91 -3.24
N PRO A 488 -4.23 9.96 -2.45
CA PRO A 488 -3.23 10.96 -2.82
C PRO A 488 -1.84 10.42 -3.20
N LEU A 489 -1.44 9.21 -2.77
CA LEU A 489 -0.13 8.65 -3.13
C LEU A 489 -0.05 8.15 -4.57
N SER A 490 -1.18 7.90 -5.24
CA SER A 490 -1.31 7.41 -6.64
C SER A 490 -0.59 6.09 -7.00
N TYR A 491 0.34 5.62 -6.17
CA TYR A 491 1.26 4.51 -6.43
C TYR A 491 1.31 3.54 -5.26
N ASN A 492 1.63 2.29 -5.59
CA ASN A 492 1.96 1.25 -4.63
C ASN A 492 3.47 1.06 -4.54
N PHE A 493 3.94 0.67 -3.36
CA PHE A 493 5.35 0.35 -3.13
C PHE A 493 5.49 -1.13 -2.78
N ALA A 494 6.10 -1.89 -3.69
CA ALA A 494 6.35 -3.33 -3.56
C ALA A 494 7.84 -3.67 -3.36
N GLY A 495 8.65 -2.66 -3.02
CA GLY A 495 10.10 -2.76 -2.92
C GLY A 495 10.83 -1.90 -3.96
N PHE A 496 12.15 -1.88 -3.82
CA PHE A 496 13.11 -1.29 -4.73
C PHE A 496 13.33 -2.26 -5.91
N VAL A 497 12.35 -2.36 -6.80
CA VAL A 497 12.38 -3.21 -8.00
C VAL A 497 12.51 -2.38 -9.27
N ASP A 498 13.14 -2.91 -10.31
CA ASP A 498 13.28 -2.17 -11.58
C ASP A 498 11.90 -1.86 -12.19
N PRO A 499 11.71 -0.67 -12.79
CA PRO A 499 12.70 0.41 -12.94
C PRO A 499 12.70 1.44 -11.79
N ILE A 500 11.96 1.20 -10.70
CA ILE A 500 11.78 2.11 -9.55
C ILE A 500 13.08 2.28 -8.74
N THR A 501 13.99 1.31 -8.82
CA THR A 501 15.36 1.38 -8.28
C THR A 501 16.12 2.61 -8.75
N ASN A 502 15.88 3.11 -9.97
CA ASN A 502 16.54 4.28 -10.52
C ASN A 502 16.24 5.58 -9.76
N PHE A 503 15.15 5.60 -8.98
CA PHE A 503 14.78 6.76 -8.17
C PHE A 503 15.60 6.89 -6.90
N TYR A 504 16.49 5.93 -6.63
CA TYR A 504 17.23 5.85 -5.39
C TYR A 504 18.72 5.64 -5.65
N THR A 505 19.51 6.19 -4.74
CA THR A 505 20.95 5.97 -4.65
C THR A 505 21.32 5.45 -3.27
N ILE A 506 22.50 4.85 -3.18
CA ILE A 506 23.01 4.28 -1.94
C ILE A 506 24.15 5.15 -1.43
N GLN A 507 24.08 5.49 -0.16
CA GLN A 507 25.01 6.36 0.52
C GLN A 507 25.59 5.71 1.78
N GLY A 508 26.64 6.36 2.32
CA GLY A 508 27.27 5.92 3.56
C GLY A 508 28.03 4.58 3.43
N PRO A 509 28.24 3.87 4.55
CA PRO A 509 29.09 2.67 4.58
C PRO A 509 28.59 1.52 3.69
N LEU A 510 27.28 1.44 3.43
CA LEU A 510 26.71 0.38 2.60
C LEU A 510 26.83 0.65 1.10
N ALA A 511 27.25 1.85 0.68
CA ALA A 511 27.47 2.17 -0.73
C ALA A 511 28.46 1.21 -1.43
N ALA A 512 29.41 0.63 -0.68
CA ALA A 512 30.34 -0.37 -1.19
C ALA A 512 29.67 -1.65 -1.72
N PHE A 513 28.42 -1.93 -1.33
CA PHE A 513 27.67 -3.11 -1.77
C PHE A 513 26.79 -2.84 -2.99
N GLY A 514 26.67 -1.59 -3.45
CA GLY A 514 25.89 -1.21 -4.63
C GLY A 514 24.48 -1.82 -4.63
N GLY A 515 23.98 -2.25 -5.79
CA GLY A 515 22.62 -2.80 -5.94
C GLY A 515 22.26 -3.98 -5.00
N ALA A 516 23.24 -4.65 -4.37
CA ALA A 516 22.96 -5.67 -3.36
C ALA A 516 22.22 -5.10 -2.13
N VAL A 517 22.34 -3.80 -1.83
CA VAL A 517 21.59 -3.14 -0.75
C VAL A 517 20.09 -3.10 -1.08
N PHE A 518 19.72 -2.82 -2.33
CA PHE A 518 18.31 -2.86 -2.76
C PHE A 518 17.74 -4.28 -2.68
N ALA A 519 18.51 -5.29 -3.12
CA ALA A 519 18.11 -6.68 -2.97
C ALA A 519 17.93 -7.08 -1.50
N LEU A 520 18.84 -6.66 -0.62
CA LEU A 520 18.71 -6.89 0.82
C LEU A 520 17.47 -6.19 1.39
N ALA A 521 17.21 -4.94 0.99
CA ALA A 521 16.03 -4.19 1.41
C ALA A 521 14.74 -4.92 1.02
N ASN A 522 14.63 -5.40 -0.22
CA ASN A 522 13.48 -6.16 -0.70
C ASN A 522 13.31 -7.48 0.05
N VAL A 523 14.39 -8.22 0.27
CA VAL A 523 14.36 -9.48 1.03
C VAL A 523 13.90 -9.24 2.47
N LEU A 524 14.43 -8.22 3.16
CA LEU A 524 14.01 -7.89 4.52
C LEU A 524 12.55 -7.42 4.57
N PHE A 525 12.13 -6.60 3.60
CA PHE A 525 10.75 -6.14 3.48
C PHE A 525 9.79 -7.33 3.34
N TRP A 526 10.06 -8.26 2.40
CA TRP A 526 9.19 -9.40 2.16
C TRP A 526 9.29 -10.49 3.22
N ILE A 527 10.44 -10.70 3.86
CA ILE A 527 10.53 -11.55 5.06
C ILE A 527 9.62 -10.98 6.14
N GLY A 528 9.76 -9.69 6.45
CA GLY A 528 8.97 -9.02 7.49
C GLY A 528 7.48 -9.08 7.19
N TRP A 529 7.10 -8.69 5.98
CA TRP A 529 5.72 -8.63 5.53
C TRP A 529 5.06 -10.03 5.49
N ILE A 530 5.73 -11.05 4.95
CA ILE A 530 5.15 -12.40 4.88
C ILE A 530 5.07 -13.05 6.26
N ASN A 531 6.11 -12.94 7.07
CA ASN A 531 6.13 -13.61 8.38
C ASN A 531 5.06 -13.04 9.32
N ILE A 532 4.84 -11.71 9.31
CA ILE A 532 3.82 -11.11 10.16
C ILE A 532 2.42 -11.52 9.71
N GLN A 533 2.17 -11.61 8.40
CA GLN A 533 0.91 -12.09 7.84
C GLN A 533 0.67 -13.57 8.18
N LEU A 534 1.70 -14.42 8.10
CA LEU A 534 1.63 -15.81 8.53
C LEU A 534 1.33 -15.92 10.03
N ALA A 535 1.91 -15.05 10.86
CA ALA A 535 1.63 -15.03 12.30
C ALA A 535 0.17 -14.64 12.58
N PHE A 536 -0.33 -13.57 11.95
CA PHE A 536 -1.73 -13.16 12.07
C PHE A 536 -2.70 -14.23 11.58
N PHE A 537 -2.43 -14.84 10.43
CA PHE A 537 -3.26 -15.91 9.87
C PHE A 537 -3.34 -17.10 10.82
N ASN A 538 -2.20 -17.54 11.37
CA ASN A 538 -2.18 -18.64 12.33
C ASN A 538 -2.75 -18.28 13.71
N CYS A 539 -2.99 -17.00 14.01
CA CYS A 539 -3.74 -16.58 15.20
C CYS A 539 -5.26 -16.64 15.04
N ILE A 540 -5.78 -16.83 13.82
CA ILE A 540 -7.23 -16.90 13.60
C ILE A 540 -7.81 -18.08 14.39
N PRO A 541 -8.88 -17.86 15.19
CA PRO A 541 -9.43 -18.89 16.08
C PRO A 541 -10.31 -19.90 15.33
N THR A 542 -9.73 -20.60 14.36
CA THR A 542 -10.42 -21.62 13.55
C THR A 542 -9.55 -22.87 13.39
N PHE A 543 -10.18 -24.03 13.29
CA PHE A 543 -9.50 -25.25 12.87
C PHE A 543 -9.44 -25.26 11.33
N PRO A 544 -8.29 -25.54 10.67
CA PRO A 544 -7.11 -26.27 11.16
C PRO A 544 -5.91 -25.41 11.63
N LEU A 545 -6.10 -24.12 11.94
CA LEU A 545 -5.00 -23.20 12.27
C LEU A 545 -4.56 -23.33 13.75
N ASP A 546 -3.34 -22.89 14.05
CA ASP A 546 -2.78 -22.92 15.43
C ASP A 546 -3.66 -22.18 16.43
N GLY A 547 -4.27 -21.07 16.02
CA GLY A 547 -5.18 -20.28 16.83
C GLY A 547 -6.38 -21.09 17.34
N GLY A 548 -6.89 -22.03 16.55
CA GLY A 548 -7.92 -22.96 16.99
C GLY A 548 -7.43 -23.90 18.11
N HIS A 549 -6.19 -24.40 18.00
CA HIS A 549 -5.57 -25.22 19.03
C HIS A 549 -5.28 -24.42 20.31
N ILE A 550 -4.74 -23.21 20.19
CA ILE A 550 -4.45 -22.31 21.31
C ILE A 550 -5.76 -21.91 22.02
N LEU A 551 -6.81 -21.57 21.27
CA LEU A 551 -8.12 -21.24 21.82
C LEU A 551 -8.66 -22.43 22.61
N ARG A 552 -8.59 -23.63 22.03
CA ARG A 552 -9.07 -24.85 22.69
C ARG A 552 -8.33 -25.12 23.98
N THR A 553 -7.00 -25.24 23.95
CA THR A 553 -6.23 -25.57 25.16
C THR A 553 -6.35 -24.49 26.24
N SER A 554 -6.42 -23.21 25.86
CA SER A 554 -6.66 -22.10 26.77
C SER A 554 -8.06 -22.15 27.38
N THR A 555 -9.09 -22.47 26.58
CA THR A 555 -10.46 -22.64 27.07
C THR A 555 -10.55 -23.84 28.02
N GLU A 556 -9.93 -24.97 27.69
CA GLU A 556 -9.88 -26.16 28.55
C GLU A 556 -9.20 -25.83 29.89
N ALA A 557 -8.12 -25.04 29.88
CA ALA A 557 -7.43 -24.60 31.09
C ALA A 557 -8.30 -23.71 31.99
N LEU A 558 -9.16 -22.86 31.41
CA LEU A 558 -10.10 -22.03 32.16
C LEU A 558 -11.29 -22.85 32.69
N VAL A 559 -11.89 -23.66 31.83
CA VAL A 559 -13.08 -24.46 32.15
C VAL A 559 -12.76 -25.56 33.16
N SER A 560 -11.56 -26.15 33.11
CA SER A 560 -11.14 -27.16 34.10
C SER A 560 -11.01 -26.63 35.54
N ARG A 561 -11.06 -25.31 35.73
CA ARG A 561 -11.12 -24.69 37.07
C ARG A 561 -12.55 -24.54 37.60
N LEU A 562 -13.57 -24.78 36.78
CA LEU A 562 -14.97 -24.69 37.19
C LEU A 562 -15.45 -26.01 37.83
N PRO A 563 -16.25 -25.95 38.90
CA PRO A 563 -16.84 -27.15 39.49
C PRO A 563 -17.94 -27.73 38.59
N GLY A 564 -17.73 -28.94 38.06
CA GLY A 564 -18.72 -29.69 37.28
C GLY A 564 -18.08 -30.53 36.17
N GLY A 565 -18.56 -31.76 35.97
CA GLY A 565 -18.00 -32.72 34.99
C GLY A 565 -18.22 -32.37 33.51
N ALA A 566 -18.79 -31.21 33.18
CA ALA A 566 -19.16 -30.80 31.82
C ALA A 566 -18.03 -30.06 31.05
N GLY A 567 -16.78 -30.14 31.54
CA GLY A 567 -15.70 -29.29 31.04
C GLY A 567 -15.28 -29.56 29.58
N HIS A 568 -15.36 -30.81 29.13
CA HIS A 568 -15.04 -31.17 27.75
C HIS A 568 -16.11 -30.68 26.77
N ASP A 569 -17.39 -30.93 27.08
CA ASP A 569 -18.52 -30.51 26.23
C ASP A 569 -18.60 -28.99 26.12
N LEU A 570 -18.39 -28.28 27.24
CA LEU A 570 -18.40 -26.82 27.25
C LEU A 570 -17.25 -26.23 26.44
N THR A 571 -16.04 -26.81 26.54
CA THR A 571 -14.90 -26.35 25.74
C THR A 571 -15.16 -26.57 24.25
N GLY A 572 -15.67 -27.74 23.87
CA GLY A 572 -16.04 -28.04 22.49
C GLY A 572 -17.08 -27.06 21.95
N ALA A 573 -18.12 -26.78 22.74
CA ALA A 573 -19.17 -25.84 22.35
C ALA A 573 -18.64 -24.41 22.15
N VAL A 574 -17.85 -23.89 23.09
CA VAL A 574 -17.29 -22.52 23.01
C VAL A 574 -16.34 -22.38 21.82
N THR A 575 -15.40 -23.31 21.67
CA THR A 575 -14.40 -23.29 20.58
C THR A 575 -15.06 -23.39 19.20
N THR A 576 -16.08 -24.25 19.07
CA THR A 576 -16.86 -24.41 17.83
C THR A 576 -17.67 -23.15 17.54
N ALA A 577 -18.33 -22.56 18.53
CA ALA A 577 -19.11 -21.34 18.35
C ALA A 577 -18.23 -20.17 17.88
N ILE A 578 -17.07 -19.97 18.51
CA ILE A 578 -16.11 -18.92 18.10
C ILE A 578 -15.60 -19.20 16.68
N SER A 579 -15.21 -20.45 16.37
CA SER A 579 -14.71 -20.82 15.05
C SER A 579 -15.75 -20.59 13.95
N LEU A 580 -16.99 -21.03 14.15
CA LEU A 580 -18.07 -20.84 13.18
C LEU A 580 -18.42 -19.36 12.99
N THR A 581 -18.44 -18.59 14.08
CA THR A 581 -18.70 -17.14 14.04
C THR A 581 -17.59 -16.42 13.28
N MET A 582 -16.32 -16.77 13.54
CA MET A 582 -15.17 -16.25 12.82
C MET A 582 -15.25 -16.56 11.31
N ILE A 583 -15.53 -17.81 10.94
CA ILE A 583 -15.68 -18.22 9.54
C ILE A 583 -16.82 -17.43 8.87
N ALA A 584 -17.98 -17.33 9.52
CA ALA A 584 -19.10 -16.55 8.99
C ALA A 584 -18.73 -15.08 8.79
N GLY A 585 -18.04 -14.46 9.76
CA GLY A 585 -17.55 -13.09 9.64
C GLY A 585 -16.57 -12.91 8.49
N LEU A 586 -15.61 -13.81 8.31
CA LEU A 586 -14.66 -13.78 7.18
C LEU A 586 -15.38 -13.91 5.82
N VAL A 587 -16.37 -14.80 5.72
CA VAL A 587 -17.17 -14.95 4.50
C VAL A 587 -17.94 -13.67 4.18
N VAL A 588 -18.59 -13.05 5.16
CA VAL A 588 -19.28 -11.77 4.98
C VAL A 588 -18.30 -10.67 4.58
N MET A 589 -17.15 -10.59 5.24
CA MET A 589 -16.13 -9.58 4.95
C MET A 589 -15.60 -9.69 3.51
N ILE A 590 -15.37 -10.91 3.01
CA ILE A 590 -14.79 -11.14 1.68
C ILE A 590 -15.84 -11.04 0.56
N PHE A 591 -17.01 -11.66 0.75
CA PHE A 591 -18.01 -11.79 -0.31
C PHE A 591 -19.19 -10.83 -0.16
N GLY A 592 -19.43 -10.29 1.03
CA GLY A 592 -20.54 -9.38 1.29
C GLY A 592 -20.52 -8.13 0.42
N PRO A 593 -19.39 -7.43 0.20
CA PRO A 593 -19.34 -6.28 -0.71
C PRO A 593 -19.80 -6.60 -2.14
N GLN A 594 -19.54 -7.82 -2.63
CA GLN A 594 -19.95 -8.23 -3.98
C GLN A 594 -21.41 -8.67 -4.07
N LEU A 595 -22.00 -9.06 -2.94
CA LEU A 595 -23.36 -9.60 -2.87
C LEU A 595 -24.40 -8.54 -2.46
N LEU A 596 -23.96 -7.53 -1.71
CA LEU A 596 -24.82 -6.51 -1.08
C LEU A 596 -24.58 -5.10 -1.62
N GLY A 597 -23.44 -4.84 -2.26
CA GLY A 597 -23.02 -3.54 -2.80
C GLY A 597 -23.17 -3.41 -4.31
#